data_AF-A0ABD2CD54-F1
#
_entry.id   AF-A0ABD2CD54-F1
#
_cell.length_a   1.000
_cell.length_b   1.000
_cell.length_c   1.000
_cell.angle_alpha   90.00
_cell.angle_beta   90.00
_cell.angle_gamma   90.00
#
_symmetry.space_group_name_H-M   'P 1'
#
loop_
_entity.id
_entity.type
_entity.pdbx_description
1 polymer ?
#
loop_
_entity_poly.entity_id
_entity_poly.type
_entity_poly.pdbx_seq_one_letter_code
_entity_poly.pdbx_strand_id
1 'polypeptide(L)'
;MYRILFLSYIVMLMIGKLDCVRVQRTSVESNHRNVRLVENGPSCHAKNSKKTIEKATNIAQKAAEEAKAASEAQNMAGQQAAHQVKAQLAEKALQAARAAEAALSGKEAIVQQLEEEVRESETVVEEEMGSLQQAKSNVNAAIEAAKESQDQLKTLTRAMQTAKGNAANSKMAADGAQRSLHEKEELLEAAKRRLEELTSELRAAKQDLANTNRAAAQANEAAHEAKANAGRNKRKSLLRSRSSENSNRKYRQTGKNKIERKRRRRRKRRKLDVIPKNSHQIVGIAQKAAEDAKAAQDAQNPAGAQASHQVKSQLASKAIQAAKAANAALAAKEAIVEQLEREAKETETVIQEESSSLQLTQENANSAMKAARQAREQLYYANYEWKSFEDDNFGTESRRDLKPTPFSRIKTIAQAIQIANVNMGNARTTAEGAKRELEEKEDLLEASRERVEELVKRLQTAKVELAETKRAADMATEAARQAKINTDRNRRGKNFF
;
A
#
# COMPACT_ATOMS: atom_id res chain seq x y z
N MET A 1 37.62 -12.91 32.86
CA MET A 1 39.08 -12.89 32.62
C MET A 1 39.89 -12.41 33.83
N TYR A 2 39.61 -11.25 34.43
CA TYR A 2 40.40 -10.73 35.56
C TYR A 2 40.42 -11.61 36.83
N ARG A 3 39.33 -12.34 37.14
CA ARG A 3 39.29 -13.23 38.32
C ARG A 3 40.19 -14.47 38.19
N ILE A 4 40.32 -15.04 36.99
CA ILE A 4 41.17 -16.22 36.73
C ILE A 4 42.65 -15.84 36.82
N LEU A 5 43.02 -14.66 36.30
CA LEU A 5 44.39 -14.15 36.41
C LEU A 5 44.76 -13.80 37.86
N PHE A 6 43.79 -13.35 38.67
CA PHE A 6 44.00 -13.02 40.08
C PHE A 6 44.22 -14.28 40.94
N LEU A 7 43.44 -15.34 40.72
CA LEU A 7 43.63 -16.63 41.40
C LEU A 7 44.96 -17.30 41.00
N SER A 8 45.32 -17.27 39.71
CA SER A 8 46.63 -17.75 39.24
C SER A 8 47.81 -17.00 39.88
N TYR A 9 47.68 -15.68 40.07
CA TYR A 9 48.69 -14.86 40.73
C TYR A 9 48.83 -15.17 42.23
N ILE A 10 47.72 -15.43 42.93
CA ILE A 10 47.73 -15.82 44.35
C ILE A 10 48.40 -17.18 44.54
N VAL A 11 48.10 -18.18 43.69
CA VAL A 11 48.73 -19.51 43.77
C VAL A 11 50.24 -19.43 43.53
N MET A 12 50.70 -18.63 42.56
CA MET A 12 52.13 -18.40 42.32
C MET A 12 52.84 -17.71 43.50
N LEU A 13 52.17 -16.79 44.20
CA LEU A 13 52.71 -16.13 45.39
C LEU A 13 52.84 -17.05 46.60
N MET A 14 52.00 -18.07 46.71
CA MET A 14 52.06 -19.05 47.80
C MET A 14 53.16 -20.08 47.56
N ILE A 15 53.31 -20.59 46.33
CA ILE A 15 54.36 -21.57 45.98
C ILE A 15 55.76 -20.97 46.19
N GLY A 16 55.97 -19.67 45.94
CA GLY A 16 57.25 -19.00 46.17
C GLY A 16 57.68 -18.86 47.63
N LYS A 17 56.80 -19.11 48.62
CA LYS A 17 57.12 -18.99 50.06
C LYS A 17 57.39 -20.33 50.75
N LEU A 18 57.14 -21.46 50.09
CA LEU A 18 57.27 -22.80 50.70
C LEU A 18 58.69 -23.39 50.65
N ASP A 19 59.66 -22.75 49.97
CA ASP A 19 61.03 -23.30 49.78
C ASP A 19 62.10 -22.83 50.79
N CYS A 20 61.75 -22.12 51.87
CA CYS A 20 62.76 -21.62 52.83
C CYS A 20 62.93 -22.41 54.14
N VAL A 21 62.24 -23.54 54.36
CA VAL A 21 62.46 -24.36 55.57
C VAL A 21 63.46 -25.48 55.28
N ARG A 22 64.71 -25.08 55.03
CA ARG A 22 65.85 -25.99 54.93
C ARG A 22 66.36 -26.32 56.32
N VAL A 23 65.87 -27.45 56.82
CA VAL A 23 66.42 -28.35 57.85
C VAL A 23 67.82 -27.95 58.36
N GLN A 24 67.90 -27.32 59.53
CA GLN A 24 69.12 -27.29 60.34
C GLN A 24 69.28 -28.65 61.02
N ARG A 25 70.19 -29.45 60.47
CA ARG A 25 70.65 -30.72 61.02
C ARG A 25 71.71 -30.41 62.08
N THR A 26 71.36 -30.42 63.36
CA THR A 26 72.34 -30.30 64.44
C THR A 26 73.13 -31.61 64.56
N SER A 27 74.41 -31.54 64.20
CA SER A 27 75.41 -32.59 64.44
C SER A 27 75.57 -32.81 65.95
N VAL A 28 75.24 -34.00 66.42
CA VAL A 28 75.56 -34.44 67.79
C VAL A 28 77.04 -34.80 67.82
N GLU A 29 77.82 -33.91 68.42
CA GLU A 29 79.27 -34.04 68.60
C GLU A 29 79.57 -35.04 69.73
N SER A 30 80.07 -36.22 69.34
CA SER A 30 80.51 -37.28 70.24
C SER A 30 81.83 -36.93 70.91
N ASN A 31 81.79 -36.53 72.19
CA ASN A 31 82.99 -36.36 73.01
C ASN A 31 83.61 -37.71 73.40
N HIS A 32 84.65 -38.13 72.68
CA HIS A 32 85.62 -39.14 73.14
C HIS A 32 86.54 -38.52 74.20
N ARG A 33 86.38 -38.88 75.49
CA ARG A 33 87.42 -38.68 76.50
C ARG A 33 88.33 -39.89 76.55
N ASN A 34 89.53 -39.67 76.04
CA ASN A 34 90.73 -40.51 76.08
C ASN A 34 91.30 -40.46 77.52
N VAL A 35 91.19 -41.53 78.30
CA VAL A 35 91.95 -41.67 79.56
C VAL A 35 93.23 -42.44 79.22
N ARG A 36 94.34 -41.69 79.19
CA ARG A 36 95.68 -42.20 78.95
C ARG A 36 96.13 -43.11 80.08
N LEU A 37 96.48 -44.33 79.69
CA LEU A 37 97.37 -45.24 80.38
C LEU A 37 98.77 -44.59 80.44
N VAL A 38 99.35 -44.42 81.63
CA VAL A 38 100.76 -44.04 81.80
C VAL A 38 101.45 -45.16 82.56
N GLU A 39 102.12 -46.04 81.82
CA GLU A 39 103.23 -46.86 82.30
C GLU A 39 104.52 -46.03 82.22
N ASN A 40 105.34 -46.08 83.27
CA ASN A 40 106.78 -45.77 83.26
C ASN A 40 107.44 -46.44 84.48
N GLY A 41 108.31 -47.44 84.25
CA GLY A 41 109.30 -47.94 85.23
C GLY A 41 110.59 -47.09 85.21
N PRO A 42 111.80 -47.62 85.56
CA PRO A 42 112.20 -48.67 86.52
C PRO A 42 113.47 -48.32 87.37
N SER A 43 113.90 -49.26 88.24
CA SER A 43 115.30 -49.56 88.68
C SER A 43 116.03 -48.67 89.73
N CYS A 44 116.44 -49.25 90.88
CA CYS A 44 117.84 -49.68 91.18
C CYS A 44 118.14 -50.02 92.67
N HIS A 45 118.85 -51.15 92.88
CA HIS A 45 119.87 -51.54 93.88
C HIS A 45 119.76 -51.36 95.44
N ALA A 46 119.59 -52.51 96.11
CA ALA A 46 120.52 -53.19 97.06
C ALA A 46 121.05 -52.52 98.37
N LYS A 47 120.67 -53.19 99.49
CA LYS A 47 121.40 -53.50 100.75
C LYS A 47 121.63 -52.38 101.80
N ASN A 48 120.90 -52.43 102.94
CA ASN A 48 121.40 -52.98 104.22
C ASN A 48 120.48 -52.71 105.45
N SER A 49 120.56 -53.65 106.40
CA SER A 49 120.37 -53.54 107.86
C SER A 49 118.98 -53.29 108.48
N LYS A 50 118.30 -54.40 108.78
CA LYS A 50 117.76 -54.81 110.12
C LYS A 50 117.57 -53.69 111.16
N LYS A 51 116.40 -53.03 111.18
CA LYS A 51 115.70 -52.55 112.41
C LYS A 51 114.31 -51.94 112.13
N THR A 52 113.42 -52.64 111.42
CA THR A 52 112.12 -52.06 110.98
C THR A 52 110.96 -53.06 110.89
N ILE A 53 111.00 -54.16 111.65
CA ILE A 53 109.94 -55.20 111.59
C ILE A 53 108.63 -54.75 112.25
N GLU A 54 108.67 -53.89 113.29
CA GLU A 54 107.44 -53.35 113.93
C GLU A 54 106.83 -52.14 113.18
N LYS A 55 107.61 -51.47 112.31
CA LYS A 55 107.09 -50.40 111.45
C LYS A 55 106.45 -50.98 110.17
N ALA A 56 106.95 -52.12 109.67
CA ALA A 56 106.40 -52.78 108.48
C ALA A 56 105.01 -53.41 108.72
N THR A 57 104.75 -54.01 109.88
CA THR A 57 103.41 -54.53 110.26
C THR A 57 102.40 -53.41 110.44
N ASN A 58 102.78 -52.31 111.10
CA ASN A 58 101.91 -51.13 111.24
C ASN A 58 101.63 -50.44 109.89
N ILE A 59 102.58 -50.45 108.95
CA ILE A 59 102.38 -49.95 107.59
C ILE A 59 101.49 -50.91 106.78
N ALA A 60 101.66 -52.23 106.91
CA ALA A 60 100.83 -53.21 106.21
C ALA A 60 99.38 -53.21 106.72
N GLN A 61 99.18 -53.06 108.03
CA GLN A 61 97.85 -53.00 108.64
C GLN A 61 97.15 -51.68 108.30
N LYS A 62 97.87 -50.54 108.33
CA LYS A 62 97.37 -49.26 107.80
C LYS A 62 97.07 -49.32 106.30
N ALA A 63 97.91 -49.98 105.50
CA ALA A 63 97.69 -50.14 104.07
C ALA A 63 96.48 -51.05 103.78
N ALA A 64 96.22 -52.08 104.61
CA ALA A 64 95.03 -52.92 104.48
C ALA A 64 93.74 -52.19 104.86
N GLU A 65 93.77 -51.37 105.92
CA GLU A 65 92.65 -50.49 106.29
C GLU A 65 92.43 -49.40 105.23
N GLU A 66 93.49 -48.76 104.73
CA GLU A 66 93.41 -47.81 103.62
C GLU A 66 92.89 -48.48 102.34
N ALA A 67 93.31 -49.71 102.02
CA ALA A 67 92.81 -50.44 100.87
C ALA A 67 91.33 -50.80 101.02
N LYS A 68 90.88 -51.18 102.23
CA LYS A 68 89.47 -51.47 102.50
C LYS A 68 88.62 -50.20 102.43
N ALA A 69 89.07 -49.10 103.02
CA ALA A 69 88.42 -47.80 102.93
C ALA A 69 88.39 -47.27 101.48
N ALA A 70 89.49 -47.45 100.72
CA ALA A 70 89.55 -47.09 99.30
C ALA A 70 88.61 -47.96 98.45
N SER A 71 88.51 -49.25 98.75
CA SER A 71 87.58 -50.18 98.08
C SER A 71 86.12 -49.81 98.35
N GLU A 72 85.76 -49.54 99.61
CA GLU A 72 84.42 -49.08 99.99
C GLU A 72 84.10 -47.72 99.36
N ALA A 73 85.04 -46.77 99.37
CA ALA A 73 84.91 -45.48 98.70
C ALA A 73 84.76 -45.62 97.18
N GLN A 74 85.52 -46.51 96.55
CA GLN A 74 85.42 -46.79 95.11
C GLN A 74 84.09 -47.46 94.76
N ASN A 75 83.59 -48.37 95.60
CA ASN A 75 82.33 -49.05 95.37
C ASN A 75 81.14 -48.09 95.55
N MET A 76 81.18 -47.22 96.58
CA MET A 76 80.23 -46.12 96.75
C MET A 76 80.27 -45.12 95.60
N ALA A 77 81.47 -44.72 95.16
CA ALA A 77 81.65 -43.83 94.00
C ALA A 77 81.15 -44.49 92.71
N GLY A 78 81.37 -45.80 92.54
CA GLY A 78 80.88 -46.58 91.41
C GLY A 78 79.36 -46.69 91.39
N GLN A 79 78.71 -46.93 92.53
CA GLN A 79 77.26 -46.92 92.66
C GLN A 79 76.67 -45.53 92.37
N GLN A 80 77.26 -44.47 92.92
CA GLN A 80 76.82 -43.09 92.65
C GLN A 80 77.01 -42.72 91.18
N ALA A 81 78.13 -43.08 90.55
CA ALA A 81 78.36 -42.87 89.13
C ALA A 81 77.37 -43.67 88.26
N ALA A 82 77.12 -44.93 88.59
CA ALA A 82 76.12 -45.75 87.90
C ALA A 82 74.70 -45.18 88.04
N HIS A 83 74.35 -44.67 89.23
CA HIS A 83 73.09 -43.97 89.45
C HIS A 83 73.00 -42.68 88.64
N GLN A 84 74.06 -41.86 88.60
CA GLN A 84 74.10 -40.64 87.79
C GLN A 84 73.97 -40.94 86.28
N VAL A 85 74.66 -41.96 85.77
CA VAL A 85 74.55 -42.36 84.37
C VAL A 85 73.14 -42.88 84.05
N LYS A 86 72.54 -43.70 84.93
CA LYS A 86 71.14 -44.13 84.77
C LYS A 86 70.17 -42.96 84.79
N ALA A 87 70.35 -41.98 85.68
CA ALA A 87 69.52 -40.78 85.74
C ALA A 87 69.66 -39.92 84.47
N GLN A 88 70.88 -39.69 83.98
CA GLN A 88 71.12 -38.95 82.73
C GLN A 88 70.56 -39.67 81.50
N LEU A 89 70.66 -41.00 81.44
CA LEU A 89 70.07 -41.78 80.35
C LEU A 89 68.55 -41.72 80.38
N ALA A 90 67.95 -41.82 81.57
CA ALA A 90 66.50 -41.66 81.74
C ALA A 90 66.03 -40.24 81.35
N GLU A 91 66.77 -39.21 81.74
CA GLU A 91 66.46 -37.82 81.37
C GLU A 91 66.58 -37.60 79.85
N LYS A 92 67.63 -38.11 79.21
CA LYS A 92 67.79 -38.05 77.75
C LYS A 92 66.68 -38.82 77.01
N ALA A 93 66.29 -39.99 77.52
CA ALA A 93 65.17 -40.74 76.97
C ALA A 93 63.85 -39.96 77.09
N LEU A 94 63.60 -39.30 78.22
CA LEU A 94 62.43 -38.43 78.41
C LEU A 94 62.46 -37.20 77.48
N GLN A 95 63.61 -36.56 77.28
CA GLN A 95 63.74 -35.45 76.34
C GLN A 95 63.51 -35.91 74.88
N ALA A 96 64.06 -37.06 74.49
CA ALA A 96 63.84 -37.65 73.17
C ALA A 96 62.36 -38.05 72.96
N ALA A 97 61.71 -38.62 73.97
CA ALA A 97 60.29 -38.93 73.93
C ALA A 97 59.44 -37.65 73.76
N ARG A 98 59.70 -36.59 74.53
CA ARG A 98 59.02 -35.29 74.37
C ARG A 98 59.24 -34.66 72.99
N ALA A 99 60.45 -34.75 72.44
CA ALA A 99 60.74 -34.27 71.10
C ALA A 99 60.01 -35.08 70.02
N ALA A 100 59.89 -36.41 70.20
CA ALA A 100 59.11 -37.27 69.32
C ALA A 100 57.61 -36.98 69.42
N GLU A 101 57.08 -36.73 70.62
CA GLU A 101 55.69 -36.30 70.85
C GLU A 101 55.40 -34.95 70.19
N ALA A 102 56.29 -33.97 70.36
CA ALA A 102 56.15 -32.67 69.69
C ALA A 102 56.21 -32.80 68.16
N ALA A 103 57.10 -33.67 67.63
CA ALA A 103 57.17 -33.95 66.20
C ALA A 103 55.94 -34.70 65.68
N LEU A 104 55.37 -35.62 66.47
CA LEU A 104 54.14 -36.33 66.13
C LEU A 104 52.97 -35.35 66.09
N SER A 105 52.78 -34.54 67.14
CA SER A 105 51.74 -33.51 67.21
C SER A 105 51.87 -32.49 66.06
N GLY A 106 53.08 -32.08 65.70
CA GLY A 106 53.32 -31.21 64.56
C GLY A 106 52.94 -31.86 63.22
N LYS A 107 53.20 -33.16 63.03
CA LYS A 107 52.78 -33.90 61.84
C LYS A 107 51.27 -34.10 61.79
N GLU A 108 50.63 -34.41 62.92
CA GLU A 108 49.18 -34.52 63.02
C GLU A 108 48.49 -33.21 62.64
N ALA A 109 49.01 -32.06 63.10
CA ALA A 109 48.50 -30.75 62.70
C ALA A 109 48.64 -30.48 61.19
N ILE A 110 49.76 -30.86 60.57
CA ILE A 110 49.96 -30.72 59.12
C ILE A 110 49.00 -31.63 58.34
N VAL A 111 48.77 -32.86 58.80
CA VAL A 111 47.81 -33.77 58.16
C VAL A 111 46.40 -33.19 58.22
N GLN A 112 45.97 -32.68 59.38
CA GLN A 112 44.66 -32.02 59.52
C GLN A 112 44.52 -30.81 58.59
N GLN A 113 45.56 -29.98 58.47
CA GLN A 113 45.55 -28.85 57.55
C GLN A 113 45.45 -29.31 56.08
N LEU A 114 46.23 -30.32 55.67
CA LEU A 114 46.19 -30.84 54.30
C LEU A 114 44.83 -31.48 53.97
N GLU A 115 44.20 -32.17 54.93
CA GLU A 115 42.86 -32.73 54.76
C GLU A 115 41.80 -31.62 54.57
N GLU A 116 41.94 -30.49 55.28
CA GLU A 116 41.07 -29.33 55.10
C GLU A 116 41.30 -28.64 53.74
N GLU A 117 42.56 -28.42 53.35
CA GLU A 117 42.92 -27.84 52.04
C GLU A 117 42.45 -28.71 50.86
N VAL A 118 42.49 -30.04 50.98
CA VAL A 118 41.94 -30.96 49.98
C VAL A 118 40.43 -30.79 49.89
N ARG A 119 39.71 -30.75 51.02
CA ARG A 119 38.25 -30.57 51.03
C ARG A 119 37.83 -29.23 50.44
N GLU A 120 38.57 -28.15 50.74
CA GLU A 120 38.36 -26.84 50.14
C GLU A 120 38.60 -26.87 48.63
N SER A 121 39.68 -27.52 48.19
CA SER A 121 40.02 -27.65 46.76
C SER A 121 38.96 -28.46 45.99
N GLU A 122 38.45 -29.54 46.57
CA GLU A 122 37.34 -30.32 46.00
C GLU A 122 36.08 -29.44 45.83
N THR A 123 35.75 -28.64 46.85
CA THR A 123 34.62 -27.70 46.79
C THR A 123 34.79 -26.68 45.66
N VAL A 124 35.99 -26.10 45.50
CA VAL A 124 36.29 -25.15 44.41
C VAL A 124 36.16 -25.80 43.04
N VAL A 125 36.59 -27.05 42.88
CA VAL A 125 36.43 -27.79 41.61
C VAL A 125 34.97 -28.00 41.26
N GLU A 126 34.12 -28.37 42.22
CA GLU A 126 32.68 -28.52 42.01
C GLU A 126 32.01 -27.20 41.61
N GLU A 127 32.38 -26.09 42.27
CA GLU A 127 31.89 -24.74 41.93
C GLU A 127 32.29 -24.32 40.51
N GLU A 128 33.56 -24.52 40.13
CA GLU A 128 34.05 -24.20 38.79
C GLU A 128 33.43 -25.10 37.71
N MET A 129 33.17 -26.38 38.01
CA MET A 129 32.41 -27.27 37.12
C MET A 129 30.98 -26.75 36.90
N GLY A 130 30.30 -26.32 37.97
CA GLY A 130 28.99 -25.69 37.88
C GLY A 130 29.00 -24.41 37.05
N SER A 131 29.99 -23.53 37.31
CA SER A 131 30.21 -22.28 36.57
C SER A 131 30.47 -22.53 35.08
N LEU A 132 31.31 -23.52 34.75
CA LEU A 132 31.60 -23.90 33.37
C LEU A 132 30.35 -24.43 32.65
N GLN A 133 29.54 -25.26 33.31
CA GLN A 133 28.30 -25.78 32.74
C GLN A 133 27.29 -24.66 32.48
N GLN A 134 27.19 -23.69 33.39
CA GLN A 134 26.35 -22.51 33.19
C GLN A 134 26.86 -21.63 32.05
N ALA A 135 28.18 -21.44 31.93
CA ALA A 135 28.78 -20.71 30.81
C ALA A 135 28.47 -21.39 29.46
N LYS A 136 28.55 -22.72 29.38
CA LYS A 136 28.15 -23.49 28.17
C LYS A 136 26.67 -23.28 27.83
N SER A 137 25.79 -23.33 28.83
CA SER A 137 24.36 -23.05 28.63
C SER A 137 24.13 -21.64 28.08
N ASN A 138 24.80 -20.63 28.64
CA ASN A 138 24.72 -19.24 28.19
C ASN A 138 25.20 -19.07 26.74
N VAL A 139 26.30 -19.72 26.36
CA VAL A 139 26.80 -19.69 24.98
C VAL A 139 25.81 -20.32 24.02
N ASN A 140 25.23 -21.46 24.37
CA ASN A 140 24.21 -22.11 23.54
C ASN A 140 22.97 -21.23 23.36
N ALA A 141 22.49 -20.61 24.44
CA ALA A 141 21.37 -19.65 24.37
C ALA A 141 21.71 -18.44 23.48
N ALA A 142 22.95 -17.93 23.55
CA ALA A 142 23.40 -16.84 22.68
C ALA A 142 23.46 -17.25 21.20
N ILE A 143 23.89 -18.48 20.89
CA ILE A 143 23.91 -19.02 19.53
C ILE A 143 22.48 -19.16 18.98
N GLU A 144 21.53 -19.65 19.79
CA GLU A 144 20.13 -19.74 19.40
C GLU A 144 19.53 -18.36 19.15
N ALA A 145 19.76 -17.39 20.04
CA ALA A 145 19.30 -16.01 19.87
C ALA A 145 19.89 -15.35 18.60
N ALA A 146 21.15 -15.64 18.28
CA ALA A 146 21.79 -15.15 17.05
C ALA A 146 21.15 -15.76 15.79
N LYS A 147 20.81 -17.06 15.80
CA LYS A 147 20.08 -17.71 14.70
C LYS A 147 18.69 -17.11 14.52
N GLU A 148 17.94 -16.93 15.60
CA GLU A 148 16.61 -16.30 15.55
C GLU A 148 16.68 -14.88 14.97
N SER A 149 17.67 -14.09 15.40
CA SER A 149 17.91 -12.73 14.88
C SER A 149 18.22 -12.76 13.38
N GLN A 150 18.96 -13.76 12.90
CA GLN A 150 19.28 -13.91 11.48
C GLN A 150 18.03 -14.26 10.65
N ASP A 151 17.11 -15.07 11.18
CA ASP A 151 15.87 -15.40 10.50
C ASP A 151 14.87 -14.23 10.51
N GLN A 152 14.85 -13.44 11.57
CA GLN A 152 14.14 -12.15 11.61
C GLN A 152 14.68 -11.19 10.55
N LEU A 153 16.00 -11.08 10.39
CA LEU A 153 16.61 -10.26 9.35
C LEU A 153 16.21 -10.69 7.93
N LYS A 154 16.18 -12.00 7.66
CA LYS A 154 15.70 -12.55 6.37
C LYS A 154 14.24 -12.17 6.11
N THR A 155 13.40 -12.25 7.15
CA THR A 155 11.99 -11.89 7.06
C THR A 155 11.80 -10.39 6.78
N LEU A 156 12.52 -9.52 7.50
CA LEU A 156 12.53 -8.08 7.26
C LEU A 156 13.02 -7.75 5.84
N THR A 157 14.03 -8.46 5.36
CA THR A 157 14.56 -8.27 4.00
C THR A 157 13.51 -8.62 2.94
N ARG A 158 12.77 -9.72 3.11
CA ARG A 158 11.65 -10.09 2.23
C ARG A 158 10.54 -9.05 2.28
N ALA A 159 10.14 -8.61 3.47
CA ALA A 159 9.13 -7.56 3.63
C ALA A 159 9.54 -6.26 2.93
N MET A 160 10.82 -5.87 3.02
CA MET A 160 11.35 -4.70 2.31
C MET A 160 11.29 -4.87 0.79
N GLN A 161 11.60 -6.05 0.26
CA GLN A 161 11.50 -6.33 -1.18
C GLN A 161 10.05 -6.24 -1.67
N THR A 162 9.09 -6.82 -0.92
CA THR A 162 7.66 -6.70 -1.21
C THR A 162 7.19 -5.25 -1.17
N ALA A 163 7.61 -4.48 -0.16
CA ALA A 163 7.27 -3.06 -0.04
C ALA A 163 7.80 -2.25 -1.23
N LYS A 164 9.02 -2.53 -1.71
CA LYS A 164 9.57 -1.92 -2.93
C LYS A 164 8.74 -2.26 -4.17
N GLY A 165 8.32 -3.52 -4.33
CA GLY A 165 7.43 -3.95 -5.41
C GLY A 165 6.08 -3.22 -5.37
N ASN A 166 5.47 -3.12 -4.19
CA ASN A 166 4.21 -2.40 -3.99
C ASN A 166 4.33 -0.91 -4.30
N ALA A 167 5.43 -0.28 -3.92
CA ALA A 167 5.69 1.13 -4.25
C ALA A 167 5.82 1.33 -5.77
N ALA A 168 6.50 0.42 -6.47
CA ALA A 168 6.60 0.47 -7.93
C ALA A 168 5.24 0.28 -8.61
N ASN A 169 4.45 -0.70 -8.16
CA ASN A 169 3.08 -0.92 -8.67
C ASN A 169 2.17 0.29 -8.41
N SER A 170 2.26 0.89 -7.22
CA SER A 170 1.49 2.09 -6.86
C SER A 170 1.87 3.28 -7.75
N LYS A 171 3.16 3.44 -8.06
CA LYS A 171 3.63 4.46 -9.00
C LYS A 171 3.09 4.23 -10.41
N MET A 172 3.15 3.00 -10.91
CA MET A 172 2.59 2.67 -12.22
C MET A 172 1.08 2.92 -12.29
N ALA A 173 0.34 2.60 -11.23
CA ALA A 173 -1.09 2.90 -11.13
C ALA A 173 -1.37 4.41 -11.13
N ALA A 174 -0.59 5.19 -10.37
CA ALA A 174 -0.68 6.65 -10.36
C ALA A 174 -0.39 7.26 -11.75
N ASP A 175 0.66 6.78 -12.42
CA ASP A 175 1.00 7.20 -13.79
C ASP A 175 -0.13 6.84 -14.77
N GLY A 176 -0.76 5.67 -14.61
CA GLY A 176 -1.92 5.25 -15.38
C GLY A 176 -3.15 6.14 -15.15
N ALA A 177 -3.45 6.46 -13.89
CA ALA A 177 -4.54 7.36 -13.53
C ALA A 177 -4.32 8.77 -14.08
N GLN A 178 -3.09 9.28 -14.04
CA GLN A 178 -2.74 10.59 -14.61
C GLN A 178 -2.93 10.63 -16.14
N ARG A 179 -2.58 9.55 -16.85
CA ARG A 179 -2.86 9.45 -18.29
C ARG A 179 -4.36 9.43 -18.57
N SER A 180 -5.12 8.65 -17.82
CA SER A 180 -6.58 8.58 -17.99
C SER A 180 -7.24 9.94 -17.72
N LEU A 181 -6.80 10.67 -16.69
CA LEU A 181 -7.26 12.03 -16.42
C LEU A 181 -7.01 12.94 -17.61
N HIS A 182 -5.80 12.89 -18.19
CA HIS A 182 -5.46 13.71 -19.35
C HIS A 182 -6.34 13.39 -20.58
N GLU A 183 -6.56 12.11 -20.87
CA GLU A 183 -7.46 11.68 -21.94
C GLU A 183 -8.90 12.19 -21.70
N LYS A 184 -9.38 12.17 -20.45
CA LYS A 184 -10.69 12.69 -20.09
C LYS A 184 -10.78 14.21 -20.23
N GLU A 185 -9.71 14.94 -19.91
CA GLU A 185 -9.62 16.39 -20.14
C GLU A 185 -9.69 16.73 -21.64
N GLU A 186 -8.97 15.98 -22.49
CA GLU A 186 -9.02 16.16 -23.94
C GLU A 186 -10.42 15.88 -24.51
N LEU A 187 -11.08 14.80 -24.06
CA LEU A 187 -12.45 14.47 -24.46
C LEU A 187 -13.45 15.53 -23.99
N LEU A 188 -13.27 16.06 -22.77
CA LEU A 188 -14.10 17.14 -22.24
C LEU A 188 -13.96 18.41 -23.09
N GLU A 189 -12.73 18.76 -23.47
CA GLU A 189 -12.48 19.92 -24.32
C GLU A 189 -13.07 19.74 -25.73
N ALA A 190 -12.96 18.55 -26.32
CA ALA A 190 -13.62 18.21 -27.57
C ALA A 190 -15.16 18.32 -27.46
N ALA A 191 -15.74 17.83 -26.37
CA ALA A 191 -17.18 17.92 -26.12
C ALA A 191 -17.64 19.38 -25.95
N LYS A 192 -16.87 20.22 -25.24
CA LYS A 192 -17.15 21.66 -25.12
C LYS A 192 -17.16 22.36 -26.48
N ARG A 193 -16.15 22.11 -27.32
CA ARG A 193 -16.10 22.66 -28.68
C ARG A 193 -17.33 22.25 -29.50
N ARG A 194 -17.72 20.98 -29.40
CA ARG A 194 -18.92 20.48 -30.09
C ARG A 194 -20.21 21.13 -29.58
N LEU A 195 -20.31 21.36 -28.27
CA LEU A 195 -21.44 22.08 -27.68
C LEU A 195 -21.51 23.52 -28.18
N GLU A 196 -20.37 24.22 -28.27
CA GLU A 196 -20.30 25.58 -28.82
C GLU A 196 -20.76 25.63 -30.29
N GLU A 197 -20.29 24.69 -31.10
CA GLU A 197 -20.72 24.54 -32.50
C GLU A 197 -22.23 24.33 -32.60
N LEU A 198 -22.79 23.35 -31.87
CA LEU A 198 -24.22 23.05 -31.87
C LEU A 198 -25.06 24.20 -31.36
N THR A 199 -24.58 24.94 -30.36
CA THR A 199 -25.26 26.13 -29.82
C THR A 199 -25.31 27.24 -30.87
N SER A 200 -24.22 27.43 -31.62
CA SER A 200 -24.15 28.38 -32.74
C SER A 200 -25.11 27.97 -33.88
N GLU A 201 -25.10 26.71 -34.28
CA GLU A 201 -26.03 26.15 -35.28
C GLU A 201 -27.49 26.30 -34.85
N LEU A 202 -27.81 26.00 -33.59
CA LEU A 202 -29.16 26.17 -33.04
C LEU A 202 -29.60 27.63 -33.07
N ARG A 203 -28.71 28.57 -32.75
CA ARG A 203 -28.99 30.01 -32.82
C ARG A 203 -29.27 30.45 -34.26
N ALA A 204 -28.48 29.98 -35.22
CA ALA A 204 -28.71 30.24 -36.63
C ALA A 204 -30.05 29.66 -37.10
N ALA A 205 -30.34 28.40 -36.76
CA ALA A 205 -31.60 27.74 -37.10
C ALA A 205 -32.83 28.46 -36.50
N LYS A 206 -32.75 28.94 -35.25
CA LYS A 206 -33.82 29.74 -34.62
C LYS A 206 -34.02 31.07 -35.35
N GLN A 207 -32.94 31.73 -35.76
CA GLN A 207 -33.01 32.97 -36.54
C GLN A 207 -33.65 32.73 -37.92
N ASP A 208 -33.26 31.65 -38.59
CA ASP A 208 -33.83 31.23 -39.88
C ASP A 208 -35.32 30.91 -39.77
N LEU A 209 -35.72 30.22 -38.71
CA LEU A 209 -37.13 29.93 -38.41
C LEU A 209 -37.91 31.23 -38.16
N ALA A 210 -37.38 32.16 -37.37
CA ALA A 210 -38.02 33.46 -37.11
C ALA A 210 -38.20 34.27 -38.40
N ASN A 211 -37.19 34.29 -39.27
CA ASN A 211 -37.27 34.95 -40.57
C ASN A 211 -38.31 34.28 -41.48
N THR A 212 -38.34 32.95 -41.48
CA THR A 212 -39.33 32.16 -42.24
C THR A 212 -40.75 32.44 -41.76
N ASN A 213 -40.97 32.51 -40.44
CA ASN A 213 -42.26 32.85 -39.85
C ASN A 213 -42.72 34.28 -40.20
N ARG A 214 -41.81 35.27 -40.15
CA ARG A 214 -42.13 36.65 -40.58
C ARG A 214 -42.55 36.70 -42.04
N ALA A 215 -41.79 36.03 -42.90
CA ALA A 215 -42.08 36.03 -44.32
C ALA A 215 -43.35 35.21 -44.66
N ALA A 216 -43.65 34.15 -43.90
CA ALA A 216 -44.95 33.46 -43.97
C ALA A 216 -46.12 34.34 -43.51
N ALA A 217 -45.94 35.13 -42.44
CA ALA A 217 -46.94 36.09 -41.98
C ALA A 217 -47.22 37.16 -43.03
N GLN A 218 -46.18 37.76 -43.63
CA GLN A 218 -46.31 38.71 -44.74
C GLN A 218 -47.01 38.09 -45.95
N ALA A 219 -46.65 36.85 -46.31
CA ALA A 219 -47.31 36.13 -47.39
C ALA A 219 -48.81 35.89 -47.09
N ASN A 220 -49.17 35.59 -45.83
CA ASN A 220 -50.56 35.45 -45.40
C ASN A 220 -51.31 36.79 -45.43
N GLU A 221 -50.72 37.88 -44.97
CA GLU A 221 -51.30 39.23 -45.05
C GLU A 221 -51.56 39.65 -46.50
N ALA A 222 -50.56 39.53 -47.36
CA ALA A 222 -50.68 39.79 -48.80
C ALA A 222 -51.76 38.89 -49.43
N ALA A 223 -51.83 37.64 -48.97
CA ALA A 223 -52.88 36.71 -49.37
C ALA A 223 -54.28 37.18 -48.93
N HIS A 224 -54.45 37.66 -47.70
CA HIS A 224 -55.71 38.20 -47.20
C HIS A 224 -56.11 39.49 -47.93
N GLU A 225 -55.16 40.38 -48.20
CA GLU A 225 -55.39 41.61 -48.95
C GLU A 225 -55.81 41.33 -50.40
N ALA A 226 -55.12 40.41 -51.08
CA ALA A 226 -55.51 39.97 -52.42
C ALA A 226 -56.92 39.37 -52.43
N LYS A 227 -57.28 38.55 -51.43
CA LYS A 227 -58.65 38.01 -51.28
C LYS A 227 -59.68 39.14 -51.08
N ALA A 228 -59.39 40.14 -50.25
CA ALA A 228 -60.27 41.29 -50.04
C ALA A 228 -60.44 42.13 -51.30
N ASN A 229 -59.34 42.37 -52.04
CA ASN A 229 -59.34 43.13 -53.29
C ASN A 229 -60.05 42.40 -54.42
N ALA A 230 -59.89 41.07 -54.55
CA ALA A 230 -60.66 40.24 -55.46
C ALA A 230 -62.17 40.34 -55.16
N GLY A 231 -62.56 40.30 -53.88
CA GLY A 231 -63.94 40.52 -53.45
C GLY A 231 -64.49 41.92 -53.83
N ARG A 232 -63.70 42.99 -53.62
CA ARG A 232 -64.05 44.36 -54.01
C ARG A 232 -64.18 44.52 -55.52
N ASN A 233 -63.26 43.96 -56.30
CA ASN A 233 -63.28 44.00 -57.76
C ASN A 233 -64.45 43.20 -58.34
N LYS A 234 -64.83 42.06 -57.74
CA LYS A 234 -66.05 41.33 -58.12
C LYS A 234 -67.31 42.17 -57.90
N ARG A 235 -67.40 42.93 -56.80
CA ARG A 235 -68.50 43.89 -56.56
C ARG A 235 -68.51 45.01 -57.62
N LYS A 236 -67.35 45.57 -57.96
CA LYS A 236 -67.23 46.64 -58.98
C LYS A 236 -67.48 46.14 -60.41
N SER A 237 -67.08 44.91 -60.76
CA SER A 237 -67.35 44.34 -62.09
C SER A 237 -68.82 44.03 -62.28
N LEU A 238 -69.52 43.51 -61.26
CA LEU A 238 -70.98 43.35 -61.28
C LEU A 238 -71.71 44.68 -61.46
N LEU A 239 -71.22 45.77 -60.85
CA LEU A 239 -71.75 47.12 -61.06
C LEU A 239 -71.47 47.66 -62.47
N ARG A 240 -70.28 47.40 -63.06
CA ARG A 240 -69.97 47.81 -64.45
C ARG A 240 -70.68 46.95 -65.50
N SER A 241 -70.91 45.67 -65.25
CA SER A 241 -71.68 44.79 -66.14
C SER A 241 -73.14 45.23 -66.26
N ARG A 242 -73.71 45.89 -65.23
CA ARG A 242 -75.00 46.56 -65.34
C ARG A 242 -74.98 47.88 -66.14
N SER A 243 -73.81 48.49 -66.35
CA SER A 243 -73.67 49.77 -67.06
C SER A 243 -73.11 49.63 -68.48
N SER A 244 -72.52 48.49 -68.85
CA SER A 244 -71.89 48.29 -70.18
C SER A 244 -72.72 47.44 -71.16
N GLU A 245 -73.95 47.08 -70.81
CA GLU A 245 -74.89 46.44 -71.75
C GLU A 245 -75.55 47.44 -72.73
N ASN A 246 -75.22 48.73 -72.65
CA ASN A 246 -75.89 49.77 -73.46
C ASN A 246 -74.97 50.59 -74.38
N SER A 247 -73.74 50.14 -74.68
CA SER A 247 -72.87 50.89 -75.60
C SER A 247 -71.88 50.03 -76.37
N ASN A 248 -71.94 50.19 -77.69
CA ASN A 248 -70.94 49.88 -78.70
C ASN A 248 -70.91 48.50 -79.35
N ARG A 249 -71.97 48.29 -80.13
CA ARG A 249 -71.95 47.71 -81.48
C ARG A 249 -71.46 48.74 -82.51
N LYS A 250 -70.17 49.10 -82.57
CA LYS A 250 -69.58 49.73 -83.77
C LYS A 250 -68.05 49.80 -83.71
N TYR A 251 -67.44 49.56 -84.87
CA TYR A 251 -66.02 49.67 -85.22
C TYR A 251 -65.14 48.42 -85.04
N ARG A 252 -65.32 47.54 -86.04
CA ARG A 252 -64.29 46.65 -86.58
C ARG A 252 -63.35 47.45 -87.51
N GLN A 253 -62.07 47.09 -87.45
CA GLN A 253 -61.03 47.20 -88.49
C GLN A 253 -60.46 48.59 -88.86
N THR A 254 -59.19 48.79 -88.52
CA THR A 254 -58.07 48.85 -89.50
C THR A 254 -56.73 48.83 -88.76
N GLY A 255 -55.79 48.00 -89.19
CA GLY A 255 -54.47 48.50 -89.55
C GLY A 255 -53.33 47.71 -88.90
N LYS A 256 -52.93 46.61 -89.54
CA LYS A 256 -51.74 45.82 -89.22
C LYS A 256 -50.50 46.73 -89.24
N ASN A 257 -49.70 46.74 -88.18
CA ASN A 257 -48.36 47.33 -88.23
C ASN A 257 -47.40 46.76 -87.17
N LYS A 258 -46.18 46.49 -87.64
CA LYS A 258 -44.90 46.48 -86.89
C LYS A 258 -44.66 45.31 -85.93
N ILE A 259 -44.52 44.13 -86.53
CA ILE A 259 -43.53 43.14 -86.07
C ILE A 259 -42.21 43.48 -86.77
N GLU A 260 -41.09 43.28 -86.09
CA GLU A 260 -39.72 43.30 -86.65
C GLU A 260 -38.95 44.63 -86.65
N ARG A 261 -38.59 45.11 -85.45
CA ARG A 261 -37.30 45.81 -85.15
C ARG A 261 -37.29 46.30 -83.69
N LYS A 262 -36.88 45.45 -82.74
CA LYS A 262 -36.26 45.84 -81.43
C LYS A 262 -35.88 44.67 -80.51
N ARG A 263 -35.54 43.49 -81.06
CA ARG A 263 -35.01 42.33 -80.29
C ARG A 263 -33.48 42.17 -80.31
N ARG A 264 -32.73 43.19 -80.72
CA ARG A 264 -31.26 43.21 -80.58
C ARG A 264 -30.84 44.48 -79.84
N ARG A 265 -30.11 44.30 -78.73
CA ARG A 265 -29.29 45.26 -77.95
C ARG A 265 -29.66 45.52 -76.47
N ARG A 266 -29.90 44.47 -75.67
CA ARG A 266 -29.50 44.48 -74.24
C ARG A 266 -28.94 43.12 -73.80
N ARG A 267 -27.81 42.75 -74.42
CA ARG A 267 -26.84 41.80 -73.86
C ARG A 267 -25.49 42.50 -73.88
N LYS A 268 -25.04 42.99 -72.71
CA LYS A 268 -23.64 42.98 -72.24
C LYS A 268 -23.51 43.86 -70.99
N ARG A 269 -22.78 43.31 -70.00
CA ARG A 269 -22.30 43.88 -68.72
C ARG A 269 -23.37 43.87 -67.62
N ARG A 270 -23.25 43.03 -66.58
CA ARG A 270 -22.12 42.95 -65.63
C ARG A 270 -21.67 41.50 -65.33
N LYS A 271 -20.36 41.30 -65.29
CA LYS A 271 -19.67 40.25 -64.51
C LYS A 271 -19.40 40.83 -63.12
N LEU A 272 -19.61 40.05 -62.06
CA LEU A 272 -18.68 39.80 -60.95
C LEU A 272 -19.39 38.96 -59.89
N ASP A 273 -18.71 37.88 -59.53
CA ASP A 273 -18.76 36.99 -58.36
C ASP A 273 -19.85 37.21 -57.32
N VAL A 274 -20.56 36.13 -56.96
CA VAL A 274 -20.74 35.65 -55.57
C VAL A 274 -21.20 34.18 -55.65
N ILE A 275 -20.45 33.29 -55.00
CA ILE A 275 -20.84 31.92 -54.66
C ILE A 275 -21.96 31.98 -53.59
N PRO A 276 -23.10 31.29 -53.71
CA PRO A 276 -23.97 31.11 -52.55
C PRO A 276 -23.78 29.70 -51.97
N LYS A 277 -23.04 29.66 -50.86
CA LYS A 277 -23.42 28.82 -49.72
C LYS A 277 -24.68 29.45 -49.08
N ASN A 278 -25.50 28.61 -48.45
CA ASN A 278 -26.66 28.92 -47.60
C ASN A 278 -28.05 28.68 -48.20
N SER A 279 -28.76 27.81 -47.47
CA SER A 279 -30.18 27.45 -47.41
C SER A 279 -31.20 28.58 -47.60
N HIS A 280 -30.79 29.86 -47.56
CA HIS A 280 -31.66 31.03 -47.70
C HIS A 280 -32.34 31.18 -49.08
N GLN A 281 -31.82 30.57 -50.15
CA GLN A 281 -32.47 30.68 -51.47
C GLN A 281 -33.69 29.76 -51.64
N ILE A 282 -33.81 28.67 -50.87
CA ILE A 282 -34.89 27.69 -51.05
C ILE A 282 -36.24 28.24 -50.53
N VAL A 283 -36.22 28.99 -49.43
CA VAL A 283 -37.42 29.63 -48.85
C VAL A 283 -37.91 30.79 -49.71
N GLY A 284 -37.00 31.58 -50.28
CA GLY A 284 -37.36 32.66 -51.22
C GLY A 284 -37.99 32.16 -52.53
N ILE A 285 -37.64 30.95 -52.98
CA ILE A 285 -38.26 30.32 -54.16
C ILE A 285 -39.66 29.79 -53.81
N ALA A 286 -39.88 29.25 -52.61
CA ALA A 286 -41.19 28.74 -52.17
C ALA A 286 -42.22 29.86 -51.93
N GLN A 287 -41.80 31.00 -51.37
CA GLN A 287 -42.68 32.16 -51.14
C GLN A 287 -43.08 32.84 -52.44
N LYS A 288 -42.12 33.08 -53.34
CA LYS A 288 -42.39 33.57 -54.68
C LYS A 288 -43.30 32.61 -55.47
N ALA A 289 -43.14 31.31 -55.25
CA ALA A 289 -44.01 30.30 -55.81
C ALA A 289 -45.46 30.39 -55.28
N ALA A 290 -45.67 30.62 -53.98
CA ALA A 290 -47.00 30.78 -53.40
C ALA A 290 -47.72 32.06 -53.88
N GLU A 291 -46.98 33.17 -54.03
CA GLU A 291 -47.50 34.45 -54.57
C GLU A 291 -47.94 34.33 -56.04
N ASP A 292 -47.09 33.74 -56.88
CA ASP A 292 -47.39 33.50 -58.30
C ASP A 292 -48.55 32.50 -58.51
N ALA A 293 -48.75 31.59 -57.55
CA ALA A 293 -49.87 30.63 -57.54
C ALA A 293 -51.21 31.32 -57.28
N LYS A 294 -51.19 32.35 -56.44
CA LYS A 294 -52.35 33.11 -56.02
C LYS A 294 -52.78 34.17 -57.05
N ALA A 295 -51.81 34.92 -57.60
CA ALA A 295 -52.05 35.89 -58.69
C ALA A 295 -52.75 35.26 -59.92
N ALA A 296 -52.63 33.94 -60.04
CA ALA A 296 -53.06 33.18 -61.16
C ALA A 296 -54.46 32.54 -60.96
N GLN A 297 -54.92 32.38 -59.72
CA GLN A 297 -56.32 32.08 -59.39
C GLN A 297 -57.24 33.30 -59.59
N ASP A 298 -56.71 34.52 -59.42
CA ASP A 298 -57.49 35.77 -59.50
C ASP A 298 -57.77 36.26 -60.94
N ALA A 299 -57.12 35.67 -61.96
CA ALA A 299 -57.33 36.01 -63.37
C ALA A 299 -58.50 35.19 -63.99
N GLN A 300 -59.73 35.42 -63.55
CA GLN A 300 -60.93 34.95 -64.27
C GLN A 300 -61.38 35.99 -65.29
N ASN A 301 -60.76 35.94 -66.47
CA ASN A 301 -61.22 36.64 -67.68
C ASN A 301 -61.55 35.57 -68.74
N PRO A 302 -62.75 35.55 -69.35
CA PRO A 302 -63.17 34.45 -70.24
C PRO A 302 -62.45 34.39 -71.60
N ALA A 303 -61.49 35.27 -71.88
CA ALA A 303 -60.72 35.27 -73.14
C ALA A 303 -59.39 34.46 -73.10
N GLY A 304 -59.11 33.70 -72.03
CA GLY A 304 -57.79 33.09 -71.81
C GLY A 304 -57.79 31.60 -71.45
N ALA A 305 -58.50 30.75 -72.21
CA ALA A 305 -58.56 29.30 -71.96
C ALA A 305 -57.17 28.60 -71.97
N GLN A 306 -56.16 29.21 -72.59
CA GLN A 306 -54.77 28.75 -72.59
C GLN A 306 -53.96 29.23 -71.35
N ALA A 307 -54.18 30.45 -70.84
CA ALA A 307 -53.48 30.98 -69.67
C ALA A 307 -53.88 30.26 -68.36
N SER A 308 -55.16 29.93 -68.20
CA SER A 308 -55.66 29.18 -67.03
C SER A 308 -55.03 27.78 -66.90
N HIS A 309 -54.68 27.14 -68.03
CA HIS A 309 -54.08 25.80 -67.99
C HIS A 309 -52.61 25.84 -67.53
N GLN A 310 -51.86 26.87 -67.94
CA GLN A 310 -50.47 27.05 -67.55
C GLN A 310 -50.34 27.33 -66.04
N VAL A 311 -51.21 28.19 -65.53
CA VAL A 311 -51.34 28.50 -64.10
C VAL A 311 -51.65 27.26 -63.25
N LYS A 312 -52.66 26.48 -63.65
CA LYS A 312 -53.04 25.26 -62.93
C LYS A 312 -51.91 24.22 -62.94
N SER A 313 -51.15 24.12 -64.04
CA SER A 313 -49.97 23.25 -64.10
C SER A 313 -48.82 23.74 -63.20
N GLN A 314 -48.62 25.05 -63.07
CA GLN A 314 -47.62 25.63 -62.18
C GLN A 314 -48.01 25.43 -60.70
N LEU A 315 -49.28 25.61 -60.35
CA LEU A 315 -49.83 25.30 -59.02
C LEU A 315 -49.62 23.83 -58.65
N ALA A 316 -49.92 22.91 -59.57
CA ALA A 316 -49.69 21.48 -59.36
C ALA A 316 -48.19 21.16 -59.18
N SER A 317 -47.32 21.77 -59.99
CA SER A 317 -45.86 21.64 -59.85
C SER A 317 -45.36 22.12 -58.48
N LYS A 318 -45.89 23.24 -57.99
CA LYS A 318 -45.53 23.81 -56.69
C LYS A 318 -46.02 22.97 -55.52
N ALA A 319 -47.24 22.41 -55.62
CA ALA A 319 -47.74 21.45 -54.63
C ALA A 319 -46.88 20.17 -54.58
N ILE A 320 -46.42 19.66 -55.72
CA ILE A 320 -45.49 18.52 -55.79
C ILE A 320 -44.13 18.89 -55.17
N GLN A 321 -43.60 20.09 -55.43
CA GLN A 321 -42.36 20.55 -54.80
C GLN A 321 -42.49 20.73 -53.29
N ALA A 322 -43.61 21.26 -52.81
CA ALA A 322 -43.90 21.38 -51.38
C ALA A 322 -44.00 20.01 -50.70
N ALA A 323 -44.66 19.03 -51.33
CA ALA A 323 -44.70 17.66 -50.82
C ALA A 323 -43.32 17.00 -50.78
N LYS A 324 -42.47 17.24 -51.80
CA LYS A 324 -41.07 16.78 -51.79
C LYS A 324 -40.24 17.41 -50.67
N ALA A 325 -40.42 18.71 -50.43
CA ALA A 325 -39.75 19.41 -49.33
C ALA A 325 -40.21 18.92 -47.96
N ALA A 326 -41.52 18.65 -47.79
CA ALA A 326 -42.07 18.07 -46.57
C ALA A 326 -41.51 16.66 -46.29
N ASN A 327 -41.41 15.81 -47.33
CA ASN A 327 -40.81 14.48 -47.20
C ASN A 327 -39.29 14.54 -46.90
N ALA A 328 -38.57 15.52 -47.45
CA ALA A 328 -37.16 15.74 -47.12
C ALA A 328 -36.99 16.20 -45.66
N ALA A 329 -37.87 17.05 -45.15
CA ALA A 329 -37.89 17.47 -43.75
C ALA A 329 -38.23 16.31 -42.81
N LEU A 330 -39.16 15.43 -43.21
CA LEU A 330 -39.48 14.21 -42.48
C LEU A 330 -38.26 13.29 -42.36
N ALA A 331 -37.57 13.02 -43.48
CA ALA A 331 -36.36 12.19 -43.49
C ALA A 331 -35.24 12.77 -42.60
N ALA A 332 -35.07 14.09 -42.58
CA ALA A 332 -34.11 14.74 -41.69
C ALA A 332 -34.47 14.56 -40.20
N LYS A 333 -35.75 14.65 -39.84
CA LYS A 333 -36.20 14.39 -38.45
C LYS A 333 -36.09 12.92 -38.05
N GLU A 334 -36.40 12.00 -38.97
CA GLU A 334 -36.20 10.56 -38.75
C GLU A 334 -34.73 10.24 -38.45
N ALA A 335 -33.79 10.87 -39.17
CA ALA A 335 -32.35 10.72 -38.91
C ALA A 335 -31.92 11.25 -37.53
N ILE A 336 -32.51 12.37 -37.06
CA ILE A 336 -32.24 12.91 -35.71
C ILE A 336 -32.75 11.94 -34.64
N VAL A 337 -33.96 11.38 -34.81
CA VAL A 337 -34.51 10.40 -33.86
C VAL A 337 -33.64 9.14 -33.83
N GLU A 338 -33.19 8.65 -34.99
CA GLU A 338 -32.30 7.49 -35.07
C GLU A 338 -30.94 7.75 -34.40
N GLN A 339 -30.38 8.95 -34.56
CA GLN A 339 -29.14 9.33 -33.88
C GLN A 339 -29.33 9.37 -32.35
N LEU A 340 -30.41 9.98 -31.86
CA LEU A 340 -30.72 10.02 -30.42
C LEU A 340 -30.95 8.61 -29.85
N GLU A 341 -31.55 7.70 -30.62
CA GLU A 341 -31.72 6.29 -30.22
C GLU A 341 -30.38 5.54 -30.12
N ARG A 342 -29.40 5.84 -30.98
CA ARG A 342 -28.05 5.27 -30.89
C ARG A 342 -27.29 5.83 -29.68
N GLU A 343 -27.32 7.15 -29.50
CA GLU A 343 -26.69 7.80 -28.34
C GLU A 343 -27.27 7.27 -27.03
N ALA A 344 -28.59 7.08 -26.94
CA ALA A 344 -29.24 6.48 -25.77
C ALA A 344 -28.74 5.05 -25.50
N LYS A 345 -28.63 4.20 -26.54
CA LYS A 345 -28.10 2.83 -26.40
C LYS A 345 -26.64 2.81 -25.97
N GLU A 346 -25.80 3.67 -26.55
CA GLU A 346 -24.40 3.79 -26.16
C GLU A 346 -24.28 4.20 -24.69
N THR A 347 -25.05 5.19 -24.24
CA THR A 347 -25.05 5.59 -22.83
C THR A 347 -25.56 4.49 -21.90
N GLU A 348 -26.54 3.70 -22.32
CA GLU A 348 -27.04 2.55 -21.55
C GLU A 348 -25.96 1.46 -21.41
N THR A 349 -25.17 1.19 -22.46
CA THR A 349 -24.02 0.27 -22.37
C THR A 349 -22.94 0.78 -21.42
N VAL A 350 -22.65 2.09 -21.43
CA VAL A 350 -21.70 2.71 -20.49
C VAL A 350 -22.18 2.56 -19.05
N ILE A 351 -23.48 2.79 -18.77
CA ILE A 351 -24.05 2.56 -17.43
C ILE A 351 -23.89 1.09 -17.01
N GLN A 352 -24.10 0.14 -17.91
CA GLN A 352 -23.99 -1.28 -17.60
C GLN A 352 -22.55 -1.70 -17.27
N GLU A 353 -21.56 -1.15 -17.99
CA GLU A 353 -20.14 -1.33 -17.72
C GLU A 353 -19.72 -0.66 -16.40
N GLU A 354 -20.14 0.58 -16.16
CA GLU A 354 -19.88 1.32 -14.91
C GLU A 354 -20.50 0.60 -13.71
N SER A 355 -21.72 0.08 -13.83
CA SER A 355 -22.39 -0.69 -12.77
C SER A 355 -21.65 -2.00 -12.46
N SER A 356 -21.13 -2.68 -13.48
CA SER A 356 -20.37 -3.93 -13.32
C SER A 356 -19.00 -3.66 -12.67
N SER A 357 -18.34 -2.57 -13.06
CA SER A 357 -17.12 -2.06 -12.43
C SER A 357 -17.36 -1.70 -10.95
N LEU A 358 -18.45 -0.98 -10.64
CA LEU A 358 -18.84 -0.62 -9.29
C LEU A 358 -19.02 -1.86 -8.41
N GLN A 359 -19.75 -2.86 -8.90
CA GLN A 359 -19.98 -4.13 -8.19
C GLN A 359 -18.67 -4.85 -7.87
N LEU A 360 -17.75 -4.94 -8.83
CA LEU A 360 -16.42 -5.54 -8.61
C LEU A 360 -15.62 -4.75 -7.55
N THR A 361 -15.69 -3.42 -7.60
CA THR A 361 -15.01 -2.55 -6.61
C THR A 361 -15.59 -2.78 -5.21
N GLN A 362 -16.90 -2.94 -5.10
CA GLN A 362 -17.59 -3.22 -3.85
C GLN A 362 -17.25 -4.61 -3.28
N GLU A 363 -17.18 -5.63 -4.13
CA GLU A 363 -16.74 -6.98 -3.74
C GLU A 363 -15.30 -6.99 -3.22
N ASN A 364 -14.40 -6.27 -3.89
CA ASN A 364 -13.01 -6.11 -3.46
C ASN A 364 -12.92 -5.38 -2.10
N ALA A 365 -13.69 -4.31 -1.91
CA ALA A 365 -13.76 -3.58 -0.65
C ALA A 365 -14.30 -4.47 0.50
N ASN A 366 -15.33 -5.26 0.24
CA ASN A 366 -15.89 -6.21 1.20
C ASN A 366 -14.89 -7.30 1.59
N SER A 367 -14.14 -7.83 0.61
CA SER A 367 -13.07 -8.81 0.84
C SER A 367 -11.95 -8.23 1.70
N ALA A 368 -11.52 -6.99 1.41
CA ALA A 368 -10.52 -6.27 2.21
C ALA A 368 -11.01 -6.02 3.65
N MET A 369 -12.26 -5.62 3.84
CA MET A 369 -12.86 -5.44 5.17
C MET A 369 -12.95 -6.76 5.95
N LYS A 370 -13.28 -7.87 5.29
CA LYS A 370 -13.30 -9.20 5.91
C LYS A 370 -11.90 -9.63 6.34
N ALA A 371 -10.89 -9.42 5.50
CA ALA A 371 -9.50 -9.69 5.84
C ALA A 371 -9.02 -8.83 7.03
N ALA A 372 -9.42 -7.56 7.08
CA ALA A 372 -9.10 -6.67 8.20
C ALA A 372 -9.77 -7.13 9.52
N ARG A 373 -11.02 -7.62 9.46
CA ARG A 373 -11.69 -8.22 10.64
C ARG A 373 -10.98 -9.48 11.12
N GLN A 374 -10.61 -10.37 10.21
CA GLN A 374 -9.86 -11.59 10.56
C GLN A 374 -8.50 -11.25 11.19
N ALA A 375 -7.77 -10.27 10.64
CA ALA A 375 -6.52 -9.79 11.23
C ALA A 375 -6.73 -9.22 12.64
N ARG A 376 -7.83 -8.50 12.88
CA ARG A 376 -8.19 -7.96 14.19
C ARG A 376 -8.54 -9.06 15.20
N GLU A 377 -9.27 -10.10 14.78
CA GLU A 377 -9.57 -11.27 15.62
C GLU A 377 -8.30 -12.02 15.99
N GLN A 378 -7.39 -12.25 15.03
CA GLN A 378 -6.08 -12.86 15.27
C GLN A 378 -5.28 -12.07 16.32
N LEU A 379 -5.28 -10.74 16.22
CA LEU A 379 -4.66 -9.86 17.22
C LEU A 379 -5.31 -9.97 18.60
N TYR A 380 -6.64 -10.08 18.64
CA TYR A 380 -7.37 -10.23 19.89
C TYR A 380 -6.99 -11.54 20.61
N TYR A 381 -6.93 -12.66 19.89
CA TYR A 381 -6.48 -13.94 20.44
C TYR A 381 -5.02 -13.89 20.90
N ALA A 382 -4.13 -13.29 20.11
CA ALA A 382 -2.73 -13.12 20.50
C ALA A 382 -2.57 -12.28 21.78
N ASN A 383 -3.36 -11.21 21.94
CA ASN A 383 -3.37 -10.41 23.16
C ASN A 383 -3.94 -11.17 24.37
N TYR A 384 -4.96 -12.00 24.16
CA TYR A 384 -5.54 -12.82 25.23
C TYR A 384 -4.55 -13.88 25.72
N GLU A 385 -3.87 -14.56 24.79
CA GLU A 385 -2.83 -15.54 25.08
C GLU A 385 -1.64 -14.89 25.81
N TRP A 386 -1.28 -13.66 25.42
CA TRP A 386 -0.26 -12.87 26.13
C TRP A 386 -0.67 -12.56 27.58
N LYS A 387 -1.91 -12.14 27.79
CA LYS A 387 -2.41 -11.79 29.11
C LYS A 387 -2.51 -12.99 30.05
N SER A 388 -2.96 -14.14 29.52
CA SER A 388 -2.95 -15.41 30.27
C SER A 388 -1.54 -15.83 30.69
N PHE A 389 -0.53 -15.57 29.84
CA PHE A 389 0.87 -15.85 30.18
C PHE A 389 1.42 -14.91 31.26
N GLU A 390 0.96 -13.66 31.32
CA GLU A 390 1.32 -12.70 32.37
C GLU A 390 0.80 -13.16 33.74
N ASP A 391 -0.45 -13.63 33.80
CA ASP A 391 -1.10 -14.07 35.03
C ASP A 391 -0.48 -15.37 35.60
N ASP A 392 -0.08 -16.32 34.74
CA ASP A 392 0.52 -17.60 35.16
C ASP A 392 1.96 -17.46 35.73
N ASN A 393 2.69 -16.39 35.38
CA ASN A 393 4.10 -16.24 35.76
C ASN A 393 4.33 -15.48 37.08
N PHE A 394 3.30 -14.89 37.69
CA PHE A 394 3.39 -14.20 38.98
C PHE A 394 2.98 -15.07 40.19
N GLY A 395 2.60 -16.33 39.96
CA GLY A 395 2.23 -17.28 41.01
C GLY A 395 3.36 -18.24 41.42
N THR A 396 3.91 -18.03 42.61
CA THR A 396 4.71 -18.97 43.42
C THR A 396 6.07 -19.42 42.87
N GLU A 397 7.06 -18.69 43.35
CA GLU A 397 8.47 -19.00 43.58
C GLU A 397 8.73 -20.41 44.14
N SER A 398 9.00 -21.41 43.29
CA SER A 398 9.88 -22.57 43.59
C SER A 398 9.89 -23.60 42.45
N ARG A 399 10.76 -23.43 41.44
CA ARG A 399 11.44 -24.52 40.72
C ARG A 399 12.44 -23.95 39.73
N ARG A 400 13.73 -24.13 40.04
CA ARG A 400 14.87 -23.74 39.23
C ARG A 400 15.10 -24.79 38.14
N ASP A 401 14.42 -24.65 37.01
CA ASP A 401 14.80 -25.32 35.76
C ASP A 401 14.72 -24.31 34.61
N LEU A 402 15.83 -24.18 33.89
CA LEU A 402 16.10 -23.17 32.86
C LEU A 402 15.12 -23.27 31.68
N LYS A 403 13.99 -22.57 31.79
CA LYS A 403 13.16 -22.18 30.65
C LYS A 403 13.67 -20.86 30.06
N PRO A 404 13.53 -20.64 28.74
CA PRO A 404 14.04 -19.45 28.05
C PRO A 404 13.60 -18.18 28.76
N THR A 405 14.55 -17.27 28.97
CA THR A 405 14.37 -16.03 29.73
C THR A 405 13.18 -15.22 29.19
N PRO A 406 12.30 -14.69 30.06
CA PRO A 406 11.09 -13.96 29.65
C PRO A 406 11.35 -12.80 28.69
N PHE A 407 12.54 -12.21 28.70
CA PHE A 407 12.93 -11.10 27.83
C PHE A 407 12.94 -11.41 26.32
N SER A 408 13.31 -12.61 25.87
CA SER A 408 13.31 -12.92 24.43
C SER A 408 11.88 -13.02 23.89
N ARG A 409 10.98 -13.66 24.63
CA ARG A 409 9.56 -13.76 24.30
C ARG A 409 8.87 -12.41 24.27
N ILE A 410 9.14 -11.53 25.25
CA ILE A 410 8.58 -10.17 25.28
C ILE A 410 8.98 -9.38 24.04
N LYS A 411 10.24 -9.50 23.58
CA LYS A 411 10.73 -8.80 22.39
C LYS A 411 10.07 -9.30 21.11
N THR A 412 9.93 -10.62 20.95
CA THR A 412 9.27 -11.24 19.79
C THR A 412 7.79 -10.85 19.71
N ILE A 413 7.10 -10.80 20.86
CA ILE A 413 5.69 -10.39 20.92
C ILE A 413 5.53 -8.89 20.64
N ALA A 414 6.39 -8.04 21.20
CA ALA A 414 6.39 -6.60 20.91
C ALA A 414 6.60 -6.32 19.41
N GLN A 415 7.52 -7.07 18.77
CA GLN A 415 7.77 -6.97 17.34
C GLN A 415 6.56 -7.46 16.50
N ALA A 416 5.89 -8.53 16.92
CA ALA A 416 4.66 -9.01 16.30
C ALA A 416 3.52 -7.98 16.39
N ILE A 417 3.34 -7.34 17.55
CA ILE A 417 2.37 -6.25 17.75
C ILE A 417 2.70 -5.07 16.83
N GLN A 418 3.98 -4.71 16.71
CA GLN A 418 4.41 -3.60 15.87
C GLN A 418 4.17 -3.87 14.37
N ILE A 419 4.47 -5.09 13.90
CA ILE A 419 4.14 -5.53 12.53
C ILE A 419 2.62 -5.51 12.30
N ALA A 420 1.85 -5.98 13.28
CA ALA A 420 0.39 -6.01 13.17
C ALA A 420 -0.22 -4.60 13.14
N ASN A 421 0.31 -3.66 13.91
CA ASN A 421 -0.12 -2.25 13.87
C ASN A 421 0.19 -1.59 12.52
N VAL A 422 1.35 -1.86 11.94
CA VAL A 422 1.69 -1.37 10.58
C VAL A 422 0.75 -1.99 9.54
N ASN A 423 0.48 -3.29 9.61
CA ASN A 423 -0.44 -3.96 8.70
C ASN A 423 -1.88 -3.44 8.85
N MET A 424 -2.36 -3.17 10.06
CA MET A 424 -3.65 -2.53 10.30
C MET A 424 -3.70 -1.10 9.77
N GLY A 425 -2.63 -0.33 9.92
CA GLY A 425 -2.51 1.02 9.35
C GLY A 425 -2.63 1.00 7.83
N ASN A 426 -1.89 0.12 7.17
CA ASN A 426 -1.95 -0.07 5.72
C ASN A 426 -3.33 -0.56 5.26
N ALA A 427 -3.93 -1.52 5.97
CA ALA A 427 -5.28 -2.01 5.67
C ALA A 427 -6.34 -0.89 5.79
N ARG A 428 -6.21 -0.01 6.79
CA ARG A 428 -7.10 1.13 6.99
C ARG A 428 -6.95 2.16 5.87
N THR A 429 -5.71 2.50 5.48
CA THR A 429 -5.49 3.43 4.36
C THR A 429 -6.02 2.87 3.04
N THR A 430 -5.85 1.56 2.80
CA THR A 430 -6.40 0.90 1.62
C THR A 430 -7.93 0.87 1.63
N ALA A 431 -8.55 0.63 2.79
CA ALA A 431 -10.00 0.65 2.95
C ALA A 431 -10.57 2.07 2.75
N GLU A 432 -9.91 3.10 3.31
CA GLU A 432 -10.30 4.50 3.11
C GLU A 432 -10.12 4.93 1.64
N GLY A 433 -9.07 4.46 0.97
CA GLY A 433 -8.86 4.67 -0.47
C GLY A 433 -9.95 4.01 -1.33
N ALA A 434 -10.25 2.73 -1.08
CA ALA A 434 -11.31 2.00 -1.77
C ALA A 434 -12.69 2.64 -1.54
N LYS A 435 -12.94 3.20 -0.34
CA LYS A 435 -14.18 3.92 -0.05
C LYS A 435 -14.31 5.20 -0.89
N ARG A 436 -13.24 5.99 -1.02
CA ARG A 436 -13.26 7.20 -1.87
C ARG A 436 -13.45 6.86 -3.34
N GLU A 437 -12.80 5.81 -3.83
CA GLU A 437 -12.98 5.34 -5.21
C GLU A 437 -14.42 4.88 -5.45
N LEU A 438 -15.07 4.27 -4.45
CA LEU A 438 -16.46 3.87 -4.53
C LEU A 438 -17.41 5.09 -4.54
N GLU A 439 -17.20 6.07 -3.66
CA GLU A 439 -17.95 7.34 -3.65
C GLU A 439 -17.83 8.06 -5.01
N GLU A 440 -16.61 8.15 -5.59
CA GLU A 440 -16.41 8.78 -6.91
C GLU A 440 -17.11 8.03 -8.04
N LYS A 441 -17.11 6.69 -8.03
CA LYS A 441 -17.83 5.89 -9.03
C LYS A 441 -19.35 5.98 -8.87
N GLU A 442 -19.87 6.10 -7.64
CA GLU A 442 -21.30 6.34 -7.40
C GLU A 442 -21.73 7.69 -7.99
N ASP A 443 -20.96 8.75 -7.76
CA ASP A 443 -21.23 10.09 -8.34
C ASP A 443 -21.22 10.07 -9.87
N LEU A 444 -20.27 9.37 -10.49
CA LEU A 444 -20.20 9.21 -11.96
C LEU A 444 -21.42 8.44 -12.49
N LEU A 445 -21.81 7.37 -11.82
CA LEU A 445 -22.96 6.55 -12.22
C LEU A 445 -24.27 7.33 -12.09
N GLU A 446 -24.42 8.15 -11.05
CA GLU A 446 -25.55 9.06 -10.88
C GLU A 446 -25.60 10.11 -12.00
N ALA A 447 -24.47 10.73 -12.34
CA ALA A 447 -24.37 11.66 -13.46
C ALA A 447 -24.69 11.00 -14.82
N SER A 448 -24.25 9.76 -15.03
CA SER A 448 -24.59 8.97 -16.22
C SER A 448 -26.09 8.67 -16.30
N ARG A 449 -26.75 8.35 -15.18
CA ARG A 449 -28.21 8.16 -15.11
C ARG A 449 -28.98 9.43 -15.44
N GLU A 450 -28.57 10.57 -14.89
CA GLU A 450 -29.19 11.87 -15.20
C GLU A 450 -29.13 12.21 -16.70
N ARG A 451 -27.97 11.92 -17.35
CA ARG A 451 -27.82 12.11 -18.80
C ARG A 451 -28.78 11.23 -19.60
N VAL A 452 -28.96 9.96 -19.20
CA VAL A 452 -29.92 9.06 -19.86
C VAL A 452 -31.35 9.57 -19.69
N GLU A 453 -31.73 10.02 -18.50
CA GLU A 453 -33.06 10.62 -18.31
C GLU A 453 -33.28 11.85 -19.20
N GLU A 454 -32.27 12.70 -19.36
CA GLU A 454 -32.34 13.85 -20.24
C GLU A 454 -32.47 13.42 -21.72
N LEU A 455 -31.68 12.43 -22.17
CA LEU A 455 -31.77 11.88 -23.52
C LEU A 455 -33.16 11.28 -23.79
N VAL A 456 -33.73 10.55 -22.83
CA VAL A 456 -35.08 9.99 -22.93
C VAL A 456 -36.11 11.10 -23.09
N LYS A 457 -36.03 12.18 -22.31
CA LYS A 457 -36.92 13.36 -22.43
C LYS A 457 -36.79 14.02 -23.80
N ARG A 458 -35.56 14.20 -24.30
CA ARG A 458 -35.28 14.76 -25.64
C ARG A 458 -35.85 13.87 -26.74
N LEU A 459 -35.67 12.56 -26.63
CA LEU A 459 -36.17 11.56 -27.58
C LEU A 459 -37.70 11.50 -27.60
N GLN A 460 -38.36 11.57 -26.45
CA GLN A 460 -39.82 11.67 -26.37
C GLN A 460 -40.33 12.93 -27.09
N THR A 461 -39.68 14.07 -26.84
CA THR A 461 -40.02 15.34 -27.51
C THR A 461 -39.83 15.24 -29.02
N ALA A 462 -38.70 14.70 -29.47
CA ALA A 462 -38.42 14.50 -30.90
C ALA A 462 -39.41 13.55 -31.58
N LYS A 463 -39.87 12.49 -30.89
CA LYS A 463 -40.90 11.57 -31.39
C LYS A 463 -42.25 12.25 -31.57
N VAL A 464 -42.65 13.12 -30.65
CA VAL A 464 -43.88 13.92 -30.77
C VAL A 464 -43.78 14.86 -31.97
N GLU A 465 -42.67 15.59 -32.10
CA GLU A 465 -42.44 16.48 -33.24
C GLU A 465 -42.41 15.73 -34.58
N LEU A 466 -41.81 14.54 -34.61
CA LEU A 466 -41.79 13.68 -35.79
C LEU A 466 -43.21 13.30 -36.20
N ALA A 467 -44.05 12.88 -35.25
CA ALA A 467 -45.44 12.53 -35.50
C ALA A 467 -46.25 13.71 -36.08
N GLU A 468 -46.02 14.93 -35.58
CA GLU A 468 -46.64 16.14 -36.13
C GLU A 468 -46.17 16.44 -37.55
N THR A 469 -44.86 16.33 -37.82
CA THR A 469 -44.33 16.54 -39.18
C THR A 469 -44.81 15.48 -40.17
N LYS A 470 -44.98 14.24 -39.73
CA LYS A 470 -45.55 13.16 -40.54
C LYS A 470 -46.99 13.46 -40.94
N ARG A 471 -47.84 13.89 -39.99
CA ARG A 471 -49.21 14.34 -40.28
C ARG A 471 -49.21 15.51 -41.28
N ALA A 472 -48.29 16.47 -41.13
CA ALA A 472 -48.17 17.60 -42.06
C ALA A 472 -47.74 17.15 -43.48
N ALA A 473 -46.80 16.21 -43.58
CA ALA A 473 -46.36 15.63 -44.84
C ALA A 473 -47.48 14.83 -45.54
N ASP A 474 -48.25 14.04 -44.78
CA ASP A 474 -49.40 13.29 -45.30
C ASP A 474 -50.48 14.24 -45.85
N MET A 475 -50.81 15.30 -45.10
CA MET A 475 -51.73 16.35 -45.56
C MET A 475 -51.23 17.05 -46.84
N ALA A 476 -49.94 17.38 -46.92
CA ALA A 476 -49.35 18.00 -48.11
C ALA A 476 -49.38 17.07 -49.33
N THR A 477 -49.14 15.77 -49.12
CA THR A 477 -49.15 14.76 -50.18
C THR A 477 -50.56 14.52 -50.71
N GLU A 478 -51.55 14.45 -49.81
CA GLU A 478 -52.97 14.32 -50.21
C GLU A 478 -53.47 15.58 -50.91
N ALA A 479 -53.09 16.78 -50.44
CA ALA A 479 -53.38 18.03 -51.14
C ALA A 479 -52.78 18.07 -52.55
N ALA A 480 -51.54 17.58 -52.73
CA ALA A 480 -50.90 17.47 -54.04
C ALA A 480 -51.63 16.45 -54.94
N ARG A 481 -52.08 15.31 -54.38
CA ARG A 481 -52.87 14.30 -55.09
C ARG A 481 -54.21 14.87 -55.56
N GLN A 482 -54.91 15.59 -54.69
CA GLN A 482 -56.19 16.22 -55.01
C GLN A 482 -56.03 17.33 -56.08
N ALA A 483 -54.95 18.12 -56.00
CA ALA A 483 -54.61 19.10 -57.03
C ALA A 483 -54.38 18.43 -58.40
N LYS A 484 -53.68 17.28 -58.43
CA LYS A 484 -53.46 16.49 -59.66
C LYS A 484 -54.77 15.95 -60.23
N ILE A 485 -55.61 15.31 -59.42
CA ILE A 485 -56.94 14.80 -59.84
C ILE A 485 -57.79 15.93 -60.45
N ASN A 486 -57.80 17.11 -59.82
CA ASN A 486 -58.52 18.26 -60.32
C ASN A 486 -57.95 18.80 -61.64
N THR A 487 -56.63 18.73 -61.85
CA THR A 487 -56.02 19.09 -63.15
C THR A 487 -56.37 18.08 -64.24
N ASP A 488 -56.41 16.79 -63.93
CA ASP A 488 -56.72 15.73 -64.89
C ASP A 488 -58.21 15.72 -65.27
N ARG A 489 -59.12 15.94 -64.30
CA ARG A 489 -60.55 16.13 -64.59
C ARG A 489 -60.80 17.32 -65.52
N ASN A 490 -60.12 18.44 -65.28
CA ASN A 490 -60.21 19.62 -66.15
C ASN A 490 -59.65 19.38 -67.56
N ARG A 491 -58.64 18.49 -67.72
CA ARG A 491 -58.15 18.07 -69.04
C ARG A 491 -59.17 17.21 -69.78
N ARG A 492 -59.79 16.24 -69.10
CA ARG A 492 -60.79 15.34 -69.72
C ARG A 492 -62.06 16.09 -70.13
N GLY A 493 -62.54 17.05 -69.33
CA GLY A 493 -63.71 17.87 -69.65
C GLY A 493 -63.53 18.80 -70.85
N LYS A 494 -62.29 19.09 -71.28
CA LYS A 494 -61.99 19.86 -72.50
C LYS A 494 -61.98 19.03 -73.79
N ASN A 495 -61.93 17.70 -73.70
CA ASN A 495 -61.92 16.81 -74.88
C ASN A 495 -63.32 16.26 -75.21
N PHE A 496 -64.33 16.59 -74.41
CA PHE A 496 -65.72 16.14 -74.58
C PHE A 496 -66.65 17.21 -75.19
N PHE A 497 -66.13 18.44 -75.38
CA PHE A 497 -66.71 19.53 -76.16
C PHE A 497 -65.73 19.87 -77.28
#